data_AF-A0A1Q7DCD0-F1
#
_entry.id   AF-A0A1Q7DCD0-F1
#
_cell.length_a   1.000
_cell.length_b   1.000
_cell.length_c   1.000
_cell.angle_alpha   90.00
_cell.angle_beta   90.00
_cell.angle_gamma   90.00
#
_symmetry.space_group_name_H-M   'P 1'
#
loop_
_entity.id
_entity.type
_entity.pdbx_description
1 polymer ?
#
loop_
_entity_poly.entity_id
_entity_poly.type
_entity_poly.pdbx_seq_one_letter_code
_entity_poly.pdbx_strand_id
1 'polypeptide(L)'
;MTRLKDIGTAVAVILVSLSVMTLGSGSHLSQAQNSAQPKEPLEKVFPHSNKCKRCHERVFEEWEASPLSRSIHSPAFRASLEAYLAFSGRKDPGMCLRCHAPHVNVYEDQAPAFIEQVRSGDPAIDGVACSQCHLIEQVDRTKQLPKIKYALGKTLFGPYKDFVPNKAHESKDLDLFRKSNLCLNCHFAVPAAADLGKSNDLLGPWESSQATKSGKECQTCHMPEQVGESANGENKRKVANHTFPGRKGDRDCAEPGSP
;
A
#
# COMPACT_ATOMS: atom_id res chain seq x y z
N MET A 1 11.50 -60.14 74.38
CA MET A 1 10.24 -59.36 74.40
C MET A 1 9.70 -59.25 72.99
N THR A 2 8.39 -59.49 72.84
CA THR A 2 7.48 -59.11 71.74
C THR A 2 7.67 -59.70 70.32
N ARG A 3 6.67 -60.51 69.93
CA ARG A 3 6.21 -60.75 68.55
C ARG A 3 4.68 -60.66 68.51
N LEU A 4 4.18 -60.04 67.43
CA LEU A 4 2.88 -60.21 66.76
C LEU A 4 1.57 -59.92 67.53
N LYS A 5 0.69 -59.06 67.00
CA LYS A 5 -0.40 -59.41 66.04
C LYS A 5 -1.42 -58.26 65.84
N ASP A 6 -1.71 -57.97 64.58
CA ASP A 6 -3.04 -57.86 63.94
C ASP A 6 -4.23 -57.07 64.53
N ILE A 7 -4.76 -56.18 63.65
CA ILE A 7 -6.16 -56.00 63.22
C ILE A 7 -7.19 -55.49 64.24
N GLY A 8 -7.77 -54.33 63.95
CA GLY A 8 -8.96 -53.80 64.62
C GLY A 8 -9.74 -52.81 63.73
N THR A 9 -10.92 -53.24 63.31
CA THR A 9 -11.90 -52.62 62.43
C THR A 9 -12.61 -51.37 62.98
N ALA A 10 -12.81 -50.38 62.09
CA ALA A 10 -13.95 -49.47 61.87
C ALA A 10 -14.90 -49.08 63.02
N VAL A 11 -15.08 -47.77 63.24
CA VAL A 11 -16.39 -47.14 63.47
C VAL A 11 -16.44 -45.81 62.71
N ALA A 12 -17.42 -45.71 61.81
CA ALA A 12 -17.74 -44.54 61.02
C ALA A 12 -18.50 -43.51 61.88
N VAL A 13 -18.13 -42.23 61.77
CA VAL A 13 -19.00 -41.10 62.14
C VAL A 13 -19.37 -40.40 60.84
N ILE A 14 -20.64 -40.60 60.46
CA ILE A 14 -21.29 -39.97 59.32
C ILE A 14 -21.57 -38.51 59.70
N LEU A 15 -20.88 -37.56 59.08
CA LEU A 15 -21.31 -36.18 59.01
C LEU A 15 -21.87 -35.93 57.61
N VAL A 16 -23.19 -35.84 57.55
CA VAL A 16 -23.95 -35.45 56.36
C VAL A 16 -23.68 -33.97 56.10
N SER A 17 -22.76 -33.67 55.18
CA SER A 17 -22.63 -32.34 54.59
C SER A 17 -23.50 -32.27 53.33
N LEU A 18 -24.55 -31.45 53.38
CA LEU A 18 -25.49 -31.17 52.30
C LEU A 18 -24.75 -30.64 51.06
N SER A 19 -24.70 -31.44 50.00
CA SER A 19 -24.23 -31.02 48.68
C SER A 19 -25.32 -30.19 47.98
N VAL A 20 -25.10 -28.88 47.82
CA VAL A 20 -25.85 -28.08 46.86
C VAL A 20 -25.17 -28.23 45.49
N MET A 21 -25.67 -29.15 44.68
CA MET A 21 -25.32 -29.23 43.26
C MET A 21 -26.15 -28.19 42.50
N THR A 22 -25.59 -27.01 42.25
CA THR A 22 -26.07 -26.13 41.18
C THR A 22 -25.42 -26.57 39.88
N LEU A 23 -26.18 -27.29 39.04
CA LEU A 23 -25.87 -27.47 37.63
C LEU A 23 -25.99 -26.10 36.92
N GLY A 24 -24.85 -25.41 36.78
CA GLY A 24 -24.70 -24.27 35.88
C GLY A 24 -24.16 -24.76 34.54
N SER A 25 -25.07 -25.02 33.60
CA SER A 25 -24.76 -25.30 32.20
C SER A 25 -23.92 -24.19 31.57
N GLY A 26 -23.06 -24.59 30.63
CA GLY A 26 -21.97 -23.81 30.09
C GLY A 26 -22.34 -22.45 29.52
N SER A 27 -21.38 -21.54 29.65
CA SER A 27 -21.06 -20.52 28.66
C SER A 27 -19.67 -19.98 29.03
N HIS A 28 -18.62 -20.73 28.70
CA HIS A 28 -17.32 -20.11 28.49
C HIS A 28 -17.48 -19.21 27.25
N LEU A 29 -17.92 -17.97 27.48
CA LEU A 29 -17.70 -16.87 26.56
C LEU A 29 -16.18 -16.69 26.48
N SER A 30 -15.56 -17.48 25.60
CA SER A 30 -14.28 -17.13 25.02
C SER A 30 -14.54 -15.88 24.21
N GLN A 31 -14.42 -14.73 24.87
CA GLN A 31 -14.34 -13.46 24.20
C GLN A 31 -13.05 -13.54 23.39
N ALA A 32 -13.19 -13.84 22.11
CA ALA A 32 -12.12 -13.69 21.14
C ALA A 32 -11.72 -12.21 21.16
N GLN A 33 -10.78 -11.87 22.03
CA GLN A 33 -10.02 -10.65 21.94
C GLN A 33 -9.22 -10.80 20.64
N ASN A 34 -9.79 -10.30 19.54
CA ASN A 34 -9.03 -9.90 18.37
C ASN A 34 -8.03 -8.84 18.86
N SER A 35 -6.90 -9.27 19.38
CA SER A 35 -5.76 -8.42 19.63
C SER A 35 -5.15 -8.09 18.27
N ALA A 36 -5.79 -7.18 17.53
CA ALA A 36 -5.11 -6.45 16.49
C ALA A 36 -3.93 -5.74 17.20
N GLN A 37 -2.72 -6.22 16.94
CA GLN A 37 -1.52 -5.55 17.42
C GLN A 37 -1.58 -4.08 16.98
N PRO A 38 -1.15 -3.13 17.84
CA PRO A 38 -1.17 -1.71 17.47
C PRO A 38 -0.34 -1.51 16.19
N LYS A 39 -0.98 -1.09 15.11
CA LYS A 39 -0.26 -0.66 13.91
C LYS A 39 0.53 0.60 14.27
N GLU A 40 1.76 0.69 13.80
CA GLU A 40 2.56 1.92 13.89
C GLU A 40 1.79 3.10 13.27
N PRO A 41 1.97 4.34 13.77
CA PRO A 41 1.28 5.51 13.22
C PRO A 41 1.56 5.70 11.71
N LEU A 42 0.55 6.17 10.97
CA LEU A 42 0.62 6.32 9.52
C LEU A 42 1.82 7.15 9.08
N GLU A 43 2.10 8.27 9.73
CA GLU A 43 3.16 9.22 9.37
C GLU A 43 4.57 8.68 9.68
N LYS A 44 4.65 7.60 10.47
CA LYS A 44 5.89 6.87 10.76
C LYS A 44 6.15 5.82 9.68
N VAL A 45 5.11 5.15 9.19
CA VAL A 45 5.20 4.13 8.15
C VAL A 45 5.30 4.77 6.76
N PHE A 46 4.41 5.72 6.46
CA PHE A 46 4.35 6.50 5.23
C PHE A 46 4.68 7.96 5.55
N PRO A 47 5.97 8.33 5.62
CA PRO A 47 6.34 9.73 5.76
C PRO A 47 5.81 10.54 4.56
N HIS A 48 5.23 11.70 4.87
CA HIS A 48 4.78 12.68 3.88
C HIS A 48 5.95 13.12 2.98
N SER A 49 5.70 13.28 1.68
CA SER A 49 6.64 13.71 0.64
C SER A 49 7.43 14.98 1.01
N ASN A 50 6.84 15.88 1.81
CA ASN A 50 7.54 17.08 2.32
C ASN A 50 8.79 16.76 3.16
N LYS A 51 8.85 15.58 3.80
CA LYS A 51 10.08 15.11 4.46
C LYS A 51 11.16 14.76 3.44
N CYS A 52 10.78 14.19 2.30
CA CYS A 52 11.68 13.84 1.20
C CYS A 52 12.25 15.10 0.51
N LYS A 53 11.41 16.14 0.33
CA LYS A 53 11.79 17.44 -0.29
C LYS A 53 13.09 18.03 0.27
N ARG A 54 13.33 17.87 1.57
CA ARG A 54 14.50 18.43 2.27
C ARG A 54 15.84 18.01 1.67
N CYS A 55 15.88 16.83 1.04
CA CYS A 55 17.09 16.30 0.38
C CYS A 55 16.86 15.99 -1.09
N HIS A 56 15.63 15.74 -1.53
CA HIS A 56 15.28 15.38 -2.90
C HIS A 56 14.43 16.49 -3.55
N GLU A 57 14.92 17.72 -3.53
CA GLU A 57 14.13 18.91 -3.89
C GLU A 57 13.63 18.86 -5.34
N ARG A 58 14.54 18.67 -6.30
CA ARG A 58 14.19 18.52 -7.73
C ARG A 58 13.16 17.42 -7.97
N VAL A 59 13.38 16.24 -7.38
CA VAL A 59 12.48 15.08 -7.56
C VAL A 59 11.11 15.37 -6.94
N PHE A 60 11.09 16.06 -5.80
CA PHE A 60 9.84 16.49 -5.17
C PHE A 60 9.07 17.46 -6.06
N GLU A 61 9.74 18.46 -6.65
CA GLU A 61 9.08 19.43 -7.54
C GLU A 61 8.51 18.75 -8.79
N GLU A 62 9.24 17.81 -9.38
CA GLU A 62 8.77 16.98 -10.49
C GLU A 62 7.50 16.19 -10.10
N TRP A 63 7.53 15.52 -8.94
CA TRP A 63 6.37 14.77 -8.42
C TRP A 63 5.20 15.69 -8.08
N GLU A 64 5.44 16.83 -7.42
CA GLU A 64 4.41 17.78 -7.01
C GLU A 64 3.63 18.33 -8.20
N ALA A 65 4.31 18.52 -9.34
CA ALA A 65 3.70 18.92 -10.61
C ALA A 65 3.01 17.76 -11.37
N SER A 66 3.18 16.52 -10.94
CA SER A 66 2.69 15.34 -11.65
C SER A 66 1.21 15.02 -11.39
N PRO A 67 0.58 14.19 -12.24
CA PRO A 67 -0.76 13.64 -11.94
C PRO A 67 -0.81 12.78 -10.67
N LEU A 68 0.32 12.19 -10.24
CA LEU A 68 0.38 11.30 -9.07
C LEU A 68 0.17 12.08 -7.75
N SER A 69 0.78 13.27 -7.61
CA SER A 69 0.53 14.13 -6.44
C SER A 69 -0.93 14.62 -6.38
N ARG A 70 -1.61 14.67 -7.54
CA ARG A 70 -3.00 15.11 -7.67
C ARG A 70 -4.00 13.96 -7.67
N SER A 71 -3.57 12.73 -7.37
CA SER A 71 -4.37 11.52 -7.47
C SER A 71 -5.71 11.59 -6.73
N ILE A 72 -5.79 12.32 -5.63
CA ILE A 72 -7.00 12.48 -4.81
C ILE A 72 -7.53 13.92 -4.73
N HIS A 73 -6.91 14.86 -5.45
CA HIS A 73 -7.20 16.29 -5.33
C HIS A 73 -8.21 16.80 -6.37
N SER A 74 -8.50 16.02 -7.42
CA SER A 74 -9.34 16.50 -8.52
C SER A 74 -10.84 16.40 -8.20
N PRO A 75 -11.66 17.40 -8.59
CA PRO A 75 -13.12 17.29 -8.50
C PRO A 75 -13.69 16.09 -9.26
N ALA A 76 -13.07 15.73 -10.39
CA ALA A 76 -13.43 14.55 -11.16
C ALA A 76 -13.27 13.26 -10.35
N PHE A 77 -12.14 13.10 -9.65
CA PHE A 77 -11.93 11.94 -8.77
C PHE A 77 -12.96 11.89 -7.64
N ARG A 78 -13.27 13.02 -7.00
CA ARG A 78 -14.30 13.07 -5.94
C ARG A 78 -15.65 12.61 -6.46
N ALA A 79 -16.07 13.09 -7.63
CA ALA A 79 -17.33 12.69 -8.25
C ALA A 79 -17.35 11.17 -8.56
N SER A 80 -16.26 10.62 -9.12
CA SER A 80 -16.14 9.19 -9.39
C SER A 80 -16.15 8.34 -8.11
N LEU A 81 -15.49 8.81 -7.05
CA LEU A 81 -15.50 8.15 -5.75
C LEU A 81 -16.92 8.10 -5.18
N GLU A 82 -17.66 9.20 -5.19
CA GLU A 82 -19.05 9.21 -4.70
C GLU A 82 -19.96 8.31 -5.53
N ALA A 83 -19.83 8.32 -6.87
CA ALA A 83 -20.58 7.43 -7.74
C ALA A 83 -20.30 5.96 -7.42
N TYR A 84 -19.03 5.59 -7.22
CA TYR A 84 -18.64 4.25 -6.81
C TYR A 84 -19.21 3.86 -5.44
N LEU A 85 -19.13 4.75 -4.43
CA LEU A 85 -19.63 4.47 -3.08
C LEU A 85 -21.15 4.27 -3.08
N ALA A 86 -21.89 5.05 -3.88
CA ALA A 86 -23.32 4.88 -4.06
C ALA A 86 -23.66 3.56 -4.77
N PHE A 87 -22.98 3.26 -5.88
CA PHE A 87 -23.20 2.04 -6.67
C PHE A 87 -22.87 0.76 -5.88
N SER A 88 -21.72 0.74 -5.22
CA SER A 88 -21.24 -0.44 -4.47
C SER A 88 -22.00 -0.67 -3.16
N GLY A 89 -22.86 0.25 -2.74
CA GLY A 89 -23.46 0.25 -1.41
C GLY A 89 -22.41 0.28 -0.30
N ARG A 90 -21.27 0.93 -0.56
CA ARG A 90 -20.11 1.03 0.36
C ARG A 90 -19.56 -0.32 0.83
N LYS A 91 -19.72 -1.40 0.06
CA LYS A 91 -19.19 -2.73 0.43
C LYS A 91 -17.66 -2.77 0.49
N ASP A 92 -16.98 -1.96 -0.31
CA ASP A 92 -15.51 -1.87 -0.35
C ASP A 92 -15.06 -0.41 -0.53
N PRO A 93 -15.22 0.45 0.49
CA PRO A 93 -15.01 1.89 0.36
C PRO A 93 -13.55 2.25 0.01
N GLY A 94 -12.60 1.36 0.31
CA GLY A 94 -11.18 1.56 0.02
C GLY A 94 -10.76 1.31 -1.43
N MET A 95 -11.63 0.74 -2.29
CA MET A 95 -11.25 0.29 -3.63
C MET A 95 -10.55 1.37 -4.47
N CYS A 96 -11.16 2.55 -4.61
CA CYS A 96 -10.56 3.66 -5.35
C CYS A 96 -9.25 4.12 -4.70
N LEU A 97 -9.19 4.09 -3.36
CA LEU A 97 -8.02 4.53 -2.62
C LEU A 97 -6.83 3.57 -2.72
N ARG A 98 -7.02 2.28 -3.03
CA ARG A 98 -5.90 1.34 -3.20
C ARG A 98 -4.89 1.83 -4.25
N CYS A 99 -5.37 2.51 -5.28
CA CYS A 99 -4.54 3.12 -6.32
C CYS A 99 -4.33 4.62 -6.11
N HIS A 100 -5.33 5.36 -5.64
CA HIS A 100 -5.26 6.82 -5.55
C HIS A 100 -4.66 7.34 -4.23
N ALA A 101 -4.83 6.61 -3.12
CA ALA A 101 -4.18 6.87 -1.84
C ALA A 101 -3.70 5.55 -1.20
N PRO A 102 -2.64 4.93 -1.74
CA PRO A 102 -2.22 3.57 -1.38
C PRO A 102 -1.87 3.33 0.10
N HIS A 103 -1.86 4.36 0.95
CA HIS A 103 -1.93 4.29 2.40
C HIS A 103 -2.95 3.25 2.89
N VAL A 104 -4.11 3.18 2.22
CA VAL A 104 -5.19 2.24 2.57
C VAL A 104 -4.78 0.78 2.47
N ASN A 105 -3.74 0.42 1.71
CA ASN A 105 -3.27 -0.96 1.58
C ASN A 105 -2.63 -1.51 2.87
N VAL A 106 -2.29 -0.63 3.82
CA VAL A 106 -1.82 -1.00 5.17
C VAL A 106 -2.83 -0.56 6.23
N TYR A 107 -3.51 0.57 6.00
CA TYR A 107 -4.47 1.19 6.92
C TYR A 107 -5.90 1.11 6.38
N GLU A 108 -6.35 -0.10 6.03
CA GLU A 108 -7.70 -0.34 5.49
C GLU A 108 -8.81 0.20 6.41
N ASP A 109 -8.60 0.09 7.72
CA ASP A 109 -9.49 0.58 8.77
C ASP A 109 -9.67 2.11 8.77
N GLN A 110 -8.73 2.84 8.15
CA GLN A 110 -8.79 4.30 8.02
C GLN A 110 -9.43 4.77 6.71
N ALA A 111 -9.90 3.85 5.85
CA ALA A 111 -10.55 4.22 4.58
C ALA A 111 -11.67 5.28 4.76
N PRO A 112 -12.57 5.20 5.77
CA PRO A 112 -13.58 6.25 5.97
C PRO A 112 -12.97 7.63 6.24
N ALA A 113 -11.91 7.71 7.05
CA ALA A 113 -11.23 8.96 7.35
C ALA A 113 -10.54 9.55 6.11
N PHE A 114 -9.91 8.71 5.28
CA PHE A 114 -9.31 9.15 4.02
C PHE A 114 -10.38 9.65 3.03
N ILE A 115 -11.54 9.00 2.95
CA ILE A 115 -12.65 9.46 2.11
C ILE A 115 -13.13 10.85 2.54
N GLU A 116 -13.27 11.10 3.83
CA GLU A 116 -13.65 12.44 4.33
C GLU A 116 -12.59 13.50 4.00
N GLN A 117 -11.31 13.17 4.12
CA GLN A 117 -10.22 14.04 3.67
C GLN A 117 -10.35 14.36 2.17
N VAL A 118 -10.60 13.35 1.32
CA VAL A 118 -10.82 13.55 -0.12
C VAL A 118 -12.02 14.46 -0.38
N ARG A 119 -13.14 14.25 0.32
CA ARG A 119 -14.36 15.07 0.20
C ARG A 119 -14.13 16.53 0.55
N SER A 120 -13.27 16.80 1.54
CA SER A 120 -13.00 18.16 2.01
C SER A 120 -12.44 19.11 0.94
N GLY A 121 -11.80 18.55 -0.10
CA GLY A 121 -11.06 19.36 -1.08
C GLY A 121 -9.56 19.40 -0.84
N ASP A 122 -9.13 19.20 0.42
CA ASP A 122 -7.77 19.44 0.89
C ASP A 122 -7.30 18.29 1.80
N PRO A 123 -7.01 17.12 1.21
CA PRO A 123 -6.60 15.95 1.99
C PRO A 123 -5.20 16.15 2.59
N ALA A 124 -5.04 15.76 3.86
CA ALA A 124 -3.75 15.84 4.55
C ALA A 124 -2.76 14.74 4.11
N ILE A 125 -3.26 13.65 3.54
CA ILE A 125 -2.44 12.59 2.93
C ILE A 125 -2.08 12.95 1.48
N ASP A 126 -0.88 12.55 1.06
CA ASP A 126 -0.32 12.91 -0.25
C ASP A 126 -0.92 12.17 -1.47
N GLY A 127 -1.83 11.22 -1.25
CA GLY A 127 -2.29 10.32 -2.33
C GLY A 127 -1.20 9.32 -2.75
N VAL A 128 -0.77 9.35 -4.02
CA VAL A 128 0.35 8.53 -4.53
C VAL A 128 1.66 9.29 -4.30
N ALA A 129 2.25 9.11 -3.12
CA ALA A 129 3.43 9.86 -2.68
C ALA A 129 4.75 9.09 -2.85
N CYS A 130 5.86 9.74 -2.47
CA CYS A 130 7.20 9.13 -2.52
C CYS A 130 7.25 7.77 -1.80
N SER A 131 6.71 7.70 -0.59
CA SER A 131 6.74 6.49 0.24
C SER A 131 5.82 5.38 -0.30
N GLN A 132 4.74 5.72 -1.00
CA GLN A 132 3.86 4.73 -1.64
C GLN A 132 4.54 3.97 -2.78
N CYS A 133 5.56 4.54 -3.44
CA CYS A 133 6.36 3.81 -4.43
C CYS A 133 7.63 3.24 -3.81
N HIS A 134 8.38 4.05 -3.06
CA HIS A 134 9.73 3.69 -2.61
C HIS A 134 9.77 2.69 -1.44
N LEU A 135 8.63 2.37 -0.81
CA LEU A 135 8.54 1.29 0.18
C LEU A 135 8.14 -0.06 -0.42
N ILE A 136 7.80 -0.12 -1.72
CA ILE A 136 7.37 -1.38 -2.36
C ILE A 136 8.57 -2.30 -2.53
N GLU A 137 8.55 -3.42 -1.81
CA GLU A 137 9.54 -4.50 -1.91
C GLU A 137 9.15 -5.53 -2.98
N GLN A 138 7.85 -5.74 -3.19
CA GLN A 138 7.36 -6.74 -4.14
C GLN A 138 5.96 -6.38 -4.66
N VAL A 139 5.73 -6.70 -5.94
CA VAL A 139 4.40 -6.70 -6.56
C VAL A 139 4.13 -8.11 -7.08
N ASP A 140 3.13 -8.78 -6.50
CA ASP A 140 2.64 -10.07 -6.97
C ASP A 140 1.43 -9.86 -7.88
N ARG A 141 1.62 -10.19 -9.17
CA ARG A 141 0.61 -10.07 -10.24
C ARG A 141 -0.11 -11.38 -10.55
N THR A 142 0.10 -12.44 -9.76
CA THR A 142 -0.60 -13.74 -9.97
C THR A 142 -2.09 -13.67 -9.61
N LYS A 143 -2.52 -12.60 -8.95
CA LYS A 143 -3.90 -12.33 -8.58
C LYS A 143 -4.47 -11.20 -9.43
N GLN A 144 -5.79 -11.20 -9.59
CA GLN A 144 -6.51 -10.17 -10.36
C GLN A 144 -6.31 -8.75 -9.80
N LEU A 145 -6.24 -8.63 -8.47
CA LEU A 145 -5.74 -7.44 -7.78
C LEU A 145 -4.27 -7.71 -7.40
N PRO A 146 -3.30 -6.94 -7.90
CA PRO A 146 -1.91 -7.09 -7.51
C PRO A 146 -1.74 -6.97 -6.00
N LYS A 147 -1.02 -7.91 -5.39
CA LYS A 147 -0.65 -7.82 -3.97
C LYS A 147 0.68 -7.10 -3.84
N ILE A 148 0.67 -6.04 -3.03
CA ILE A 148 1.85 -5.22 -2.78
C ILE A 148 2.42 -5.61 -1.41
N LYS A 149 3.72 -5.88 -1.37
CA LYS A 149 4.46 -6.00 -0.12
C LYS A 149 5.26 -4.74 0.11
N TYR A 150 4.97 -4.04 1.20
CA TYR A 150 5.74 -2.89 1.64
C TYR A 150 6.79 -3.32 2.68
N ALA A 151 8.00 -2.75 2.60
CA ALA A 151 8.98 -2.84 3.67
C ALA A 151 8.68 -1.75 4.71
N LEU A 152 7.87 -2.06 5.71
CA LEU A 152 7.46 -1.12 6.75
C LEU A 152 8.64 -0.88 7.72
N GLY A 153 9.52 0.07 7.36
CA GLY A 153 10.76 0.37 8.06
C GLY A 153 11.46 1.60 7.49
N LYS A 154 12.78 1.71 7.70
CA LYS A 154 13.58 2.83 7.18
C LYS A 154 14.16 2.57 5.80
N THR A 155 13.93 1.41 5.19
CA THR A 155 14.51 1.06 3.89
C THR A 155 13.65 1.64 2.77
N LEU A 156 14.27 2.44 1.91
CA LEU A 156 13.70 2.87 0.64
C LEU A 156 14.41 2.16 -0.52
N PHE A 157 13.64 1.75 -1.50
CA PHE A 157 14.14 1.05 -2.68
C PHE A 157 14.29 1.99 -3.87
N GLY A 158 15.25 1.72 -4.73
CA GLY A 158 15.47 2.48 -5.96
C GLY A 158 16.32 1.72 -6.97
N PRO A 159 16.61 2.31 -8.13
CA PRO A 159 17.36 1.65 -9.20
C PRO A 159 18.88 1.88 -9.11
N TYR A 160 19.42 2.36 -7.99
CA TYR A 160 20.85 2.63 -7.84
C TYR A 160 21.52 1.54 -7.01
N LYS A 161 22.61 0.98 -7.53
CA LYS A 161 23.48 0.03 -6.81
C LYS A 161 24.50 0.74 -5.93
N ASP A 162 24.92 1.91 -6.37
CA ASP A 162 25.85 2.85 -5.76
C ASP A 162 25.08 4.01 -5.10
N PHE A 163 24.10 3.68 -4.28
CA PHE A 163 23.41 4.67 -3.44
C PHE A 163 24.38 5.25 -2.40
N VAL A 164 24.20 6.52 -2.03
CA VAL A 164 25.04 7.18 -1.02
C VAL A 164 24.46 6.91 0.38
N PRO A 165 25.26 6.38 1.33
CA PRO A 165 24.81 6.19 2.70
C PRO A 165 24.45 7.51 3.39
N ASN A 166 23.37 7.51 4.17
CA ASN A 166 22.91 8.67 4.94
C ASN A 166 22.24 8.25 6.26
N LYS A 167 21.84 9.22 7.08
CA LYS A 167 21.20 8.98 8.40
C LYS A 167 19.67 9.00 8.37
N ALA A 168 19.05 9.44 7.27
CA ALA A 168 17.61 9.64 7.19
C ALA A 168 16.88 8.31 6.91
N HIS A 169 17.38 7.53 5.96
CA HIS A 169 16.82 6.24 5.56
C HIS A 169 17.91 5.31 5.03
N GLU A 170 17.66 4.01 5.05
CA GLU A 170 18.46 3.04 4.34
C GLU A 170 18.06 3.05 2.86
N SER A 171 19.02 2.81 1.97
CA SER A 171 18.76 2.72 0.53
C SER A 171 19.12 1.33 0.05
N LYS A 172 18.32 0.76 -0.85
CA LYS A 172 18.57 -0.56 -1.42
C LYS A 172 18.22 -0.61 -2.90
N ASP A 173 19.12 -1.17 -3.69
CA ASP A 173 18.83 -1.50 -5.09
C ASP A 173 17.74 -2.58 -5.17
N LEU A 174 16.76 -2.36 -6.04
CA LEU A 174 15.76 -3.37 -6.33
C LEU A 174 15.40 -3.34 -7.82
N ASP A 175 15.47 -4.50 -8.49
CA ASP A 175 15.19 -4.62 -9.93
C ASP A 175 13.78 -4.14 -10.29
N LEU A 176 12.81 -4.27 -9.37
CA LEU A 176 11.44 -3.78 -9.53
C LEU A 176 11.37 -2.31 -10.00
N PHE A 177 12.32 -1.45 -9.58
CA PHE A 177 12.36 -0.04 -9.98
C PHE A 177 12.79 0.19 -11.43
N ARG A 178 13.15 -0.88 -12.15
CA ARG A 178 13.46 -0.88 -13.58
C ARG A 178 12.42 -1.66 -14.40
N LYS A 179 11.31 -2.09 -13.78
CA LYS A 179 10.29 -2.95 -14.40
C LYS A 179 8.92 -2.29 -14.39
N SER A 180 8.17 -2.48 -15.47
CA SER A 180 6.77 -2.04 -15.59
C SER A 180 5.89 -2.57 -14.46
N ASN A 181 6.26 -3.71 -13.88
CA ASN A 181 5.58 -4.31 -12.72
C ASN A 181 5.38 -3.34 -11.54
N LEU A 182 6.28 -2.38 -11.34
CA LEU A 182 6.08 -1.34 -10.33
C LEU A 182 4.85 -0.49 -10.64
N CYS A 183 4.61 -0.14 -11.90
CA CYS A 183 3.49 0.70 -12.33
C CYS A 183 2.17 -0.08 -12.37
N LEU A 184 2.25 -1.36 -12.74
CA LEU A 184 1.11 -2.27 -12.91
C LEU A 184 0.43 -2.65 -11.58
N ASN A 185 0.97 -2.21 -10.43
CA ASN A 185 0.27 -2.33 -9.14
C ASN A 185 -0.99 -1.43 -9.08
N CYS A 186 -1.01 -0.33 -9.82
CA CYS A 186 -2.15 0.59 -9.93
C CYS A 186 -2.72 0.66 -11.36
N HIS A 187 -1.85 0.60 -12.37
CA HIS A 187 -2.23 0.65 -13.79
C HIS A 187 -2.56 -0.75 -14.31
N PHE A 188 -3.57 -1.39 -13.74
CA PHE A 188 -4.11 -2.66 -14.23
C PHE A 188 -5.63 -2.51 -14.38
N ALA A 189 -6.27 -3.43 -15.10
CA ALA A 189 -7.73 -3.39 -15.23
C ALA A 189 -8.39 -3.63 -13.87
N VAL A 190 -9.33 -2.76 -13.47
CA VAL A 190 -10.10 -2.89 -12.21
C VAL A 190 -11.52 -3.36 -12.54
N PRO A 191 -11.82 -4.68 -12.51
CA PRO A 191 -13.10 -5.21 -12.99
C PRO A 191 -14.28 -4.75 -12.15
N ALA A 192 -14.07 -4.58 -10.83
CA ALA A 192 -15.13 -4.14 -9.93
C ALA A 192 -15.61 -2.70 -10.17
N ALA A 193 -14.87 -1.93 -10.97
CA ALA A 193 -15.25 -0.60 -11.40
C ALA A 193 -15.61 -0.55 -12.90
N ALA A 194 -15.60 -1.69 -13.61
CA ALA A 194 -15.76 -1.75 -15.07
C ALA A 194 -17.11 -1.18 -15.55
N ASP A 195 -18.14 -1.26 -14.70
CA ASP A 195 -19.47 -0.73 -15.01
C ASP A 195 -19.57 0.80 -14.80
N LEU A 196 -18.53 1.45 -14.25
CA LEU A 196 -18.45 2.92 -14.18
C LEU A 196 -18.05 3.57 -15.51
N GLY A 197 -17.77 2.77 -16.54
CA GLY A 197 -17.56 3.23 -17.92
C GLY A 197 -16.62 2.34 -18.73
N LYS A 198 -16.67 2.46 -20.07
CA LYS A 198 -15.82 1.71 -21.02
C LYS A 198 -14.30 1.96 -20.89
N SER A 199 -13.85 2.75 -19.92
CA SER A 199 -12.48 3.29 -19.79
C SER A 199 -11.61 2.61 -18.71
N ASN A 200 -12.06 1.50 -18.14
CA ASN A 200 -11.28 0.79 -17.10
C ASN A 200 -10.18 -0.12 -17.64
N ASP A 201 -10.03 -0.18 -18.96
CA ASP A 201 -8.80 -0.65 -19.58
C ASP A 201 -7.75 0.48 -19.50
N LEU A 202 -7.17 0.66 -18.32
CA LEU A 202 -6.17 1.71 -18.03
C LEU A 202 -4.89 1.54 -18.85
N LEU A 203 -4.67 0.34 -19.41
CA LEU A 203 -3.52 0.00 -20.23
C LEU A 203 -3.85 0.02 -21.73
N GLY A 204 -5.12 -0.10 -22.11
CA GLY A 204 -5.48 -0.27 -23.51
C GLY A 204 -4.81 -1.52 -24.09
N PRO A 205 -4.48 -1.52 -25.40
CA PRO A 205 -3.77 -2.62 -26.04
C PRO A 205 -2.25 -2.63 -25.71
N TRP A 206 -1.80 -2.08 -24.57
CA TRP A 206 -0.38 -1.95 -24.22
C TRP A 206 0.40 -3.26 -24.36
N GLU A 207 -0.15 -4.40 -23.94
CA GLU A 207 0.50 -5.71 -24.07
C GLU A 207 0.85 -6.05 -25.53
N SER A 208 0.08 -5.51 -26.48
CA SER A 208 0.28 -5.68 -27.93
C SER A 208 1.00 -4.50 -28.63
N SER A 209 1.31 -3.44 -27.88
CA SER A 209 1.93 -2.20 -28.40
C SER A 209 3.35 -2.41 -28.92
N GLN A 210 3.82 -1.48 -29.76
CA GLN A 210 5.21 -1.51 -30.24
C GLN A 210 6.24 -1.31 -29.11
N ALA A 211 5.88 -0.55 -28.07
CA ALA A 211 6.74 -0.35 -26.89
C ALA A 211 7.03 -1.68 -26.19
N THR A 212 5.99 -2.48 -25.92
CA THR A 212 6.10 -3.81 -25.32
C THR A 212 6.87 -4.77 -26.23
N LYS A 213 6.57 -4.78 -27.53
CA LYS A 213 7.31 -5.60 -28.52
C LYS A 213 8.80 -5.25 -28.60
N SER A 214 9.16 -3.99 -28.35
CA SER A 214 10.54 -3.51 -28.33
C SER A 214 11.21 -3.67 -26.96
N GLY A 215 10.54 -4.28 -25.98
CA GLY A 215 11.05 -4.48 -24.63
C GLY A 215 11.20 -3.20 -23.81
N LYS A 216 10.55 -2.09 -24.20
CA LYS A 216 10.55 -0.85 -23.41
C LYS A 216 9.67 -1.02 -22.17
N GLU A 217 10.19 -0.61 -21.02
CA GLU A 217 9.46 -0.59 -19.75
C GLU A 217 8.70 0.74 -19.62
N CYS A 218 7.64 0.81 -18.81
CA CYS A 218 6.85 2.03 -18.61
C CYS A 218 7.74 3.25 -18.28
N GLN A 219 8.73 3.04 -17.41
CA GLN A 219 9.67 4.06 -16.95
C GLN A 219 10.46 4.70 -18.09
N THR A 220 10.73 3.98 -19.19
CA THR A 220 11.48 4.52 -20.32
C THR A 220 10.83 5.78 -20.89
N CYS A 221 9.49 5.82 -20.90
CA CYS A 221 8.71 6.91 -21.48
C CYS A 221 8.06 7.80 -20.42
N HIS A 222 7.63 7.20 -19.31
CA HIS A 222 6.90 7.87 -18.24
C HIS A 222 7.78 8.31 -17.07
N MET A 223 9.07 7.97 -17.09
CA MET A 223 10.08 8.50 -16.17
C MET A 223 11.40 8.74 -16.92
N PRO A 224 11.38 9.57 -17.98
CA PRO A 224 12.49 9.68 -18.91
C PRO A 224 13.79 10.03 -18.18
N GLU A 225 14.89 9.45 -18.67
CA GLU A 225 16.21 9.69 -18.10
C GLU A 225 16.64 11.14 -18.33
N GLN A 226 17.22 11.75 -17.31
CA GLN A 226 17.87 13.04 -17.37
C GLN A 226 19.16 13.02 -16.56
N VAL A 227 19.99 14.05 -16.71
CA VAL A 227 21.20 14.21 -15.90
C VAL A 227 20.92 15.20 -14.77
N GLY A 228 21.10 14.77 -13.53
CA GLY A 228 20.86 15.60 -12.36
C GLY A 228 21.35 14.96 -11.08
N GLU A 229 21.16 15.65 -9.97
CA GLU A 229 21.45 15.14 -8.63
C GLU A 229 20.27 14.29 -8.15
N SER A 230 20.52 13.11 -7.58
CA SER A 230 19.47 12.30 -6.94
C SER A 230 19.01 12.92 -5.63
N ALA A 231 19.96 13.38 -4.81
CA ALA A 231 19.74 14.25 -3.66
C ALA A 231 20.65 15.47 -3.73
N ASN A 232 20.24 16.56 -3.07
CA ASN A 232 20.94 17.85 -3.06
C ASN A 232 22.42 17.67 -2.68
N GLY A 233 23.32 18.12 -3.55
CA GLY A 233 24.76 18.05 -3.32
C GLY A 233 25.41 16.70 -3.61
N GLU A 234 24.68 15.71 -4.11
CA GLU A 234 25.28 14.50 -4.68
C GLU A 234 25.86 14.76 -6.07
N ASN A 235 26.78 13.89 -6.51
CA ASN A 235 27.29 13.94 -7.88
C ASN A 235 26.16 13.79 -8.90
N LYS A 236 26.21 14.60 -9.96
CA LYS A 236 25.28 14.45 -11.09
C LYS A 236 25.43 13.08 -11.72
N ARG A 237 24.29 12.47 -12.01
CA ARG A 237 24.19 11.14 -12.63
C ARG A 237 22.95 11.05 -13.49
N LYS A 238 22.78 9.92 -14.17
CA LYS A 238 21.53 9.57 -14.83
C LYS A 238 20.44 9.33 -13.76
N VAL A 239 19.39 10.12 -13.82
CA VAL A 239 18.26 10.09 -12.89
C VAL A 239 16.95 10.00 -13.65
N ALA A 240 15.95 9.37 -13.03
CA ALA A 240 14.60 9.30 -13.58
C ALA A 240 13.85 10.60 -13.29
N ASN A 241 13.16 11.14 -14.29
CA ASN A 241 12.25 12.26 -14.13
C ASN A 241 10.93 11.80 -13.49
N HIS A 242 10.43 12.54 -12.49
CA HIS A 242 9.22 12.20 -11.73
C HIS A 242 7.99 13.07 -12.09
N THR A 243 7.94 13.69 -13.28
CA THR A 243 6.75 14.41 -13.75
C THR A 243 5.66 13.48 -14.29
N PHE A 244 6.00 12.21 -14.56
CA PHE A 244 5.09 11.18 -15.06
C PHE A 244 4.24 11.64 -16.26
N PRO A 245 4.86 12.02 -17.39
CA PRO A 245 4.14 12.52 -18.55
C PRO A 245 3.06 11.52 -19.00
N GLY A 246 1.85 12.00 -19.24
CA GLY A 246 0.80 11.19 -19.88
C GLY A 246 1.02 11.06 -21.39
N ARG A 247 -0.05 10.70 -22.13
CA ARG A 247 -0.07 10.47 -23.59
C ARG A 247 0.59 11.56 -24.47
N LYS A 248 0.77 12.78 -23.96
CA LYS A 248 1.28 13.93 -24.73
C LYS A 248 2.75 14.29 -24.47
N GLY A 249 3.46 13.58 -23.58
CA GLY A 249 4.73 14.08 -23.05
C GLY A 249 6.02 13.58 -23.70
N ASP A 250 6.01 12.43 -24.39
CA ASP A 250 7.20 11.91 -25.07
C ASP A 250 6.86 11.36 -26.47
N ARG A 251 7.52 11.91 -27.49
CA ARG A 251 7.30 11.56 -28.90
C ARG A 251 7.96 10.22 -29.25
N ASP A 252 8.99 9.81 -28.51
CA ASP A 252 9.76 8.58 -28.78
C ASP A 252 9.03 7.30 -28.32
N CYS A 253 7.90 7.48 -27.65
CA CYS A 253 6.98 6.43 -27.24
C CYS A 253 5.54 6.66 -27.74
N ALA A 254 5.32 7.66 -28.60
CA ALA A 254 4.06 7.82 -29.29
C ALA A 254 3.89 6.69 -30.33
N GLU A 255 2.74 6.03 -30.35
CA GLU A 255 2.43 5.11 -31.44
C GLU A 255 2.31 5.90 -32.76
N PRO A 256 2.84 5.39 -33.89
CA PRO A 256 2.65 6.03 -35.18
C PRO A 256 1.16 6.23 -35.45
N GLY A 257 0.71 7.48 -35.60
CA GLY A 257 -0.69 7.82 -35.87
C GLY A 257 -1.58 8.07 -34.65
N SER A 258 -1.03 8.17 -33.43
CA SER A 258 -1.77 8.80 -32.33
C SER A 258 -1.83 10.33 -32.54
N PRO A 259 -3.02 10.96 -32.48
CA PRO A 259 -3.15 12.41 -32.56
C PRO A 259 -2.52 13.13 -31.36
#